data_AF-A0A0B4D152-F1
#
_entry.id   AF-A0A0B4D152-F1
#
_cell.length_a   1.000
_cell.length_b   1.000
_cell.length_c   1.000
_cell.angle_alpha   90.00
_cell.angle_beta   90.00
_cell.angle_gamma   90.00
#
_symmetry.space_group_name_H-M   'P 1'
#
loop_
_entity.id
_entity.type
_entity.pdbx_description
1 polymer ?
#
loop_
_entity_poly.entity_id
_entity_poly.type
_entity_poly.pdbx_seq_one_letter_code
_entity_poly.pdbx_strand_id
1 'polypeptide(L)'
;MLRRLRTVAQMSEAIRSARTRLELSQEEVAELAGITVHTYGAMERGVAPSGAPVNPTLDTYLRVAWVLQIDTELGIPSPNIERR
;
A
#
# COMPACT_ATOMS: atom_id res chain seq x y z
N MET A 1 2.17 -0.17 19.54
CA MET A 1 3.13 -0.71 18.55
C MET A 1 2.49 -1.77 17.63
N LEU A 2 1.87 -2.83 18.18
CA LEU A 2 1.28 -3.94 17.41
C LEU A 2 0.24 -3.52 16.35
N ARG A 3 -0.60 -2.51 16.65
CA ARG A 3 -1.65 -2.03 15.72
C ARG A 3 -1.07 -1.48 14.40
N ARG A 4 0.04 -0.73 14.47
CA ARG A 4 0.70 -0.14 13.29
C ARG A 4 1.29 -1.22 12.38
N LEU A 5 1.91 -2.25 12.96
CA LEU A 5 2.47 -3.37 12.20
C LEU A 5 1.38 -4.15 11.47
N ARG A 6 0.22 -4.37 12.13
CA ARG A 6 -0.93 -5.01 11.50
C ARG A 6 -1.47 -4.18 10.32
N THR A 7 -1.62 -2.87 10.48
CA THR A 7 -2.09 -1.99 9.39
C THR A 7 -1.15 -2.02 8.19
N VAL A 8 0.16 -1.97 8.42
CA VAL A 8 1.15 -2.05 7.32
C VAL A 8 1.06 -3.40 6.62
N ALA A 9 0.99 -4.51 7.36
CA ALA A 9 0.86 -5.84 6.76
C ALA A 9 -0.41 -5.97 5.90
N GLN A 10 -1.55 -5.46 6.38
CA GLN A 10 -2.81 -5.49 5.63
C GLN A 10 -2.75 -4.63 4.37
N MET A 11 -2.19 -3.42 4.47
CA MET A 11 -2.01 -2.52 3.33
C MET A 11 -1.11 -3.14 2.26
N SER A 12 0.04 -3.68 2.65
CA SER A 12 1.01 -4.28 1.74
C SER A 12 0.46 -5.50 1.03
N GLU A 13 -0.29 -6.35 1.73
CA GLU A 13 -0.97 -7.50 1.12
C GLU A 13 -2.07 -7.05 0.14
N ALA A 14 -2.85 -6.03 0.49
CA ALA A 14 -3.88 -5.48 -0.41
C ALA A 14 -3.27 -4.92 -1.71
N ILE A 15 -2.15 -4.19 -1.61
CA ILE A 15 -1.40 -3.67 -2.77
C ILE A 15 -0.92 -4.83 -3.65
N ARG A 16 -0.26 -5.84 -3.06
CA ARG A 16 0.27 -6.98 -3.80
C ARG A 16 -0.84 -7.78 -4.48
N SER A 17 -1.92 -8.07 -3.74
CA SER A 17 -3.07 -8.81 -4.23
C SER A 17 -3.74 -8.09 -5.40
N ALA A 18 -3.95 -6.77 -5.27
CA ALA A 18 -4.56 -5.96 -6.33
C ALA A 18 -3.68 -5.93 -7.60
N ARG A 19 -2.37 -5.73 -7.46
CA ARG A 19 -1.46 -5.77 -8.61
C ARG A 19 -1.51 -7.12 -9.31
N THR A 20 -1.40 -8.23 -8.57
CA THR A 20 -1.43 -9.57 -9.16
C THR A 20 -2.77 -9.85 -9.85
N ARG A 21 -3.90 -9.38 -9.30
CA ARG A 21 -5.22 -9.49 -9.94
C ARG A 21 -5.33 -8.71 -11.25
N LEU A 22 -4.64 -7.57 -11.34
CA LEU A 22 -4.59 -6.75 -12.55
C LEU A 22 -3.51 -7.19 -13.55
N GLU A 23 -2.76 -8.26 -13.24
CA GLU A 23 -1.68 -8.80 -14.08
C GLU A 23 -0.57 -7.78 -14.42
N LEU A 24 -0.39 -6.76 -13.57
CA LEU A 24 0.64 -5.74 -13.75
C LEU A 24 1.97 -6.16 -13.09
N SER A 25 3.08 -5.78 -13.69
CA SER A 25 4.41 -5.82 -13.08
C SER A 25 4.61 -4.70 -12.05
N GLN A 26 5.64 -4.81 -11.21
CA GLN A 26 6.02 -3.71 -10.30
C GLN A 26 6.45 -2.46 -11.06
N GLU A 27 7.10 -2.64 -12.22
CA GLU A 27 7.54 -1.54 -13.08
C GLU A 27 6.36 -0.78 -13.68
N GLU A 28 5.37 -1.49 -14.23
CA GLU A 28 4.16 -0.86 -14.79
C GLU A 28 3.40 -0.05 -13.73
N VAL A 29 3.22 -0.58 -12.52
CA VAL A 29 2.50 0.16 -11.46
C VAL A 29 3.30 1.40 -11.03
N ALA A 30 4.62 1.26 -10.89
CA ALA A 30 5.48 2.37 -10.50
C ALA A 30 5.47 3.49 -11.54
N GLU A 31 5.55 3.13 -12.83
CA GLU A 31 5.45 4.05 -13.95
C GLU A 31 4.10 4.78 -13.95
N LEU A 32 2.99 4.03 -13.90
CA LEU A 32 1.63 4.60 -13.89
C LEU A 32 1.35 5.49 -12.66
N ALA A 33 1.93 5.16 -11.50
CA ALA A 33 1.79 5.94 -10.28
C ALA A 33 2.78 7.12 -10.18
N GLY A 34 3.72 7.26 -11.13
CA GLY A 34 4.75 8.29 -11.12
C GLY A 34 5.69 8.19 -9.91
N ILE A 35 6.11 6.97 -9.57
CA ILE A 35 7.06 6.68 -8.48
C ILE A 35 8.17 5.73 -8.97
N THR A 36 9.23 5.58 -8.18
CA THR A 36 10.26 4.59 -8.50
C THR A 36 9.76 3.18 -8.21
N VAL A 37 10.23 2.20 -8.98
CA VAL A 37 9.99 0.76 -8.75
C VAL A 37 10.39 0.36 -7.33
N HIS A 38 11.50 0.94 -6.84
CA HIS A 38 11.97 0.72 -5.48
C HIS A 38 10.96 1.21 -4.42
N THR A 39 10.35 2.38 -4.61
CA THR A 39 9.30 2.90 -3.71
C THR A 39 8.07 2.01 -3.73
N TYR A 40 7.62 1.58 -4.91
CA TYR A 40 6.49 0.66 -5.04
C TYR A 40 6.80 -0.69 -4.36
N GLY A 41 7.97 -1.27 -4.61
CA GLY A 41 8.39 -2.53 -4.01
C GLY A 41 8.50 -2.44 -2.48
N ALA A 42 8.89 -1.30 -1.92
CA ALA A 42 8.88 -1.08 -0.46
C ALA A 42 7.45 -1.10 0.12
N MET A 43 6.47 -0.55 -0.62
CA MET A 43 5.06 -0.59 -0.24
C MET A 43 4.51 -2.02 -0.26
N GLU A 44 4.80 -2.82 -1.29
CA GLU A 44 4.39 -4.23 -1.36
C GLU A 44 5.05 -5.10 -0.28
N ARG A 45 6.32 -4.86 0.06
CA ARG A 45 7.00 -5.60 1.13
C ARG A 45 6.57 -5.16 2.53
N GLY A 46 6.00 -3.97 2.68
CA GLY A 46 5.67 -3.37 3.97
C GLY A 46 6.89 -2.85 4.76
N VAL A 47 8.06 -2.80 4.13
CA VAL A 47 9.33 -2.44 4.79
C VAL A 47 10.06 -1.40 3.96
N ALA A 48 10.38 -0.28 4.62
CA ALA A 48 11.19 0.79 4.08
C ALA A 48 12.68 0.37 3.98
N PRO A 49 13.51 1.08 3.20
CA PRO A 49 14.94 0.78 3.09
C PRO A 49 15.69 0.80 4.42
N SER A 50 15.20 1.58 5.39
CA SER A 50 15.74 1.64 6.74
C SER A 50 15.43 0.41 7.60
N GLY A 51 14.65 -0.55 7.11
CA GLY A 51 14.14 -1.69 7.87
C GLY A 51 12.91 -1.38 8.73
N ALA A 52 12.49 -0.11 8.79
CA ALA A 52 11.26 0.28 9.48
C ALA A 52 10.01 -0.12 8.67
N PRO A 53 8.83 -0.24 9.30
CA PRO A 53 7.57 -0.38 8.58
C PRO A 53 7.39 0.76 7.58
N VAL A 54 7.01 0.42 6.35
CA VAL A 54 6.83 1.43 5.30
C VAL A 54 5.79 2.47 5.71
N ASN A 55 6.06 3.72 5.37
CA ASN A 55 5.18 4.85 5.66
C ASN A 55 5.19 5.82 4.48
N PRO A 56 4.46 5.52 3.40
CA PRO A 56 4.36 6.42 2.26
C PRO A 56 3.64 7.71 2.66
N THR A 57 3.80 8.77 1.87
CA THR A 57 2.92 9.92 1.98
C THR A 57 1.50 9.53 1.55
N LEU A 58 0.50 10.28 2.01
CA LEU A 58 -0.89 10.06 1.57
C LEU A 58 -1.00 10.14 0.04
N ASP A 59 -0.35 11.12 -0.58
CA ASP A 59 -0.31 11.29 -2.02
C ASP A 59 0.27 10.06 -2.76
N THR A 60 1.43 9.55 -2.32
CA THR A 60 2.02 8.33 -2.89
C THR A 60 1.08 7.13 -2.74
N TYR A 61 0.44 6.99 -1.59
CA TYR A 61 -0.53 5.92 -1.37
C TYR A 61 -1.75 6.04 -2.31
N LEU A 62 -2.33 7.22 -2.44
CA LEU A 62 -3.50 7.45 -3.30
C LEU A 62 -3.19 7.22 -4.77
N ARG A 63 -2.00 7.61 -5.25
CA ARG A 63 -1.56 7.34 -6.63
C ARG A 63 -1.47 5.85 -6.91
N VAL A 64 -0.89 5.07 -5.99
CA VAL A 64 -0.82 3.60 -6.12
C VAL A 64 -2.21 2.98 -6.01
N ALA A 65 -3.05 3.42 -5.08
CA ALA A 65 -4.41 2.92 -4.91
C ALA A 65 -5.27 3.17 -6.15
N TRP A 66 -5.11 4.33 -6.79
CA TRP A 66 -5.79 4.68 -8.04
C TRP A 66 -5.41 3.73 -9.18
N VAL A 67 -4.11 3.51 -9.40
CA VAL A 67 -3.61 2.58 -10.43
C VAL A 67 -4.10 1.15 -10.18
N LEU A 68 -4.10 0.73 -8.92
CA LEU A 68 -4.49 -0.63 -8.53
C LEU A 68 -5.99 -0.83 -8.34
N GLN A 69 -6.80 0.19 -8.60
CA GLN A 69 -8.25 0.16 -8.40
C GLN A 69 -8.62 -0.34 -6.99
N ILE A 70 -7.80 0.01 -6.00
CA ILE A 70 -8.07 -0.30 -4.60
C ILE A 70 -9.05 0.73 -4.11
N ASP A 71 -10.25 0.27 -3.78
CA ASP A 71 -11.19 1.10 -3.06
C ASP A 71 -10.56 1.47 -1.71
N THR A 72 -10.40 2.76 -1.45
CA THR A 72 -9.73 3.23 -0.23
C THR A 72 -10.46 2.80 1.04
N GLU A 73 -11.74 2.44 0.94
CA GLU A 73 -12.53 1.83 2.02
C GLU A 73 -12.13 0.37 2.32
N LEU A 74 -11.60 -0.37 1.33
CA LEU A 74 -11.19 -1.77 1.45
C LEU A 74 -9.72 -1.94 1.88
N GLY A 75 -8.88 -0.94 1.60
CA GLY A 75 -7.42 -1.01 1.83
C GLY A 75 -6.94 -0.54 3.20
N ILE A 76 -7.78 0.17 3.96
CA ILE A 76 -7.47 0.66 5.31
C ILE A 76 -8.48 0.04 6.26
N PRO A 77 -8.07 -0.74 7.27
CA PRO A 77 -9.01 -1.25 8.26
C PRO A 77 -9.72 -0.06 8.91
N SER A 78 -11.04 -0.02 8.80
CA SER A 78 -11.86 0.98 9.47
C SER A 78 -11.44 0.98 10.95
N PRO A 79 -11.02 2.13 11.52
CA PRO A 79 -10.88 2.18 12.96
C PRO A 79 -12.24 1.77 13.53
N ASN A 80 -12.26 0.77 14.42
CA ASN A 80 -13.45 0.43 15.17
C ASN A 80 -13.74 1.64 16.06
N ILE A 81 -14.46 2.63 15.53
CA ILE A 81 -14.94 3.79 16.27
C ILE A 81 -16.17 3.27 16.98
N GLU A 82 -15.97 2.57 18.10
CA GLU A 82 -17.02 2.44 19.10
C GLU A 82 -17.39 3.87 19.51
N ARG A 83 -18.47 4.38 18.91
CA ARG A 83 -19.09 5.63 19.30
C ARG A 83 -19.57 5.42 20.73
N ARG A 84 -18.87 6.02 21.69
CA ARG A 84 -19.40 6.27 23.03
C ARG A 84 -20.42 7.39 22.97
#